data_AF-A0A7X6HBI7-F1
#
_entry.id   AF-A0A7X6HBI7-F1
#
_cell.length_a   1.000
_cell.length_b   1.000
_cell.length_c   1.000
_cell.angle_alpha   90.00
_cell.angle_beta   90.00
_cell.angle_gamma   90.00
#
_symmetry.space_group_name_H-M   'P 1'
#
loop_
_entity.id
_entity.type
_entity.pdbx_description
1 polymer ?
#
loop_
_entity_poly.entity_id
_entity_poly.type
_entity_poly.pdbx_seq_one_letter_code
_entity_poly.pdbx_strand_id
1 'polypeptide(L)'
;MSNQDSDNTRTDQLTFQNPVTRYPSISPPKQDQPEPGLDRELEPATDRGQYSYRGTGRLEGRKALITGADSGIGAAVAIGFAREGADVALNYLPDEQADAEEICRIIEECGRKAVPIPGDLTDVGFCSELVGAAAEGLGGLDILVNNAGRQIAVESLQDLTEEQWTRTYETNIRAIFLITKAALEHLPPGSAIINTTSIQAYSPSPTLIDYASTKAAINNFTKGMAVQLAPKGIRVNAVAPGPFWTPLQVSDGQPKDKLPEFGKNTPIGRAGQPTELAPAYVFLASPESSYVIGETLNVNGGMPSP
;
A
#
# COMPACT_ATOMS: atom_id res chain seq x y z
N MET A 1 30.57 2.71 -5.50
CA MET A 1 29.93 1.46 -5.95
C MET A 1 30.05 0.45 -4.81
N SER A 2 29.26 0.64 -3.76
CA SER A 2 29.19 -0.32 -2.64
C SER A 2 28.28 -1.46 -3.05
N ASN A 3 28.85 -2.64 -3.03
CA ASN A 3 28.25 -3.91 -3.42
C ASN A 3 27.32 -4.41 -2.30
N GLN A 4 26.15 -3.76 -2.13
CA GLN A 4 25.13 -4.12 -1.13
C GLN A 4 23.86 -4.69 -1.77
N ASP A 5 24.00 -5.56 -2.76
CA ASP A 5 22.88 -6.37 -3.23
C ASP A 5 23.35 -7.83 -3.33
N SER A 6 23.35 -8.51 -2.18
CA SER A 6 23.90 -9.86 -2.05
C SER A 6 22.93 -10.96 -2.48
N ASP A 7 21.85 -10.63 -3.20
CA ASP A 7 20.99 -11.65 -3.81
C ASP A 7 20.68 -11.35 -5.28
N ASN A 8 21.66 -11.67 -6.12
CA ASN A 8 21.55 -11.68 -7.59
C ASN A 8 20.66 -12.82 -8.14
N THR A 9 19.83 -13.49 -7.32
CA THR A 9 18.87 -14.49 -7.81
C THR A 9 17.54 -13.82 -8.17
N ARG A 10 17.53 -13.05 -9.27
CA ARG A 10 16.34 -12.36 -9.83
C ARG A 10 15.28 -13.32 -10.38
N THR A 11 14.69 -14.09 -9.47
CA THR A 11 13.59 -14.97 -9.82
C THR A 11 12.29 -14.21 -9.65
N ASP A 12 11.51 -14.15 -10.72
CA ASP A 12 10.26 -13.40 -10.71
C ASP A 12 9.11 -14.13 -10.01
N GLN A 13 8.01 -13.41 -9.81
CA GLN A 13 6.82 -13.91 -9.13
C GLN A 13 6.07 -15.03 -9.84
N LEU A 14 6.43 -15.36 -11.09
CA LEU A 14 5.79 -16.40 -11.89
C LEU A 14 6.59 -17.70 -11.92
N THR A 15 7.77 -17.71 -11.30
CA THR A 15 8.62 -18.90 -11.22
C THR A 15 8.24 -19.75 -10.01
N PHE A 16 8.17 -21.07 -10.19
CA PHE A 16 7.85 -22.01 -9.12
C PHE A 16 8.95 -22.01 -8.05
N GLN A 17 8.59 -21.68 -6.81
CA GLN A 17 9.52 -21.56 -5.68
C GLN A 17 8.83 -21.89 -4.36
N ASN A 18 9.62 -22.28 -3.36
CA ASN A 18 9.15 -22.44 -1.98
C ASN A 18 8.90 -21.06 -1.35
N PRO A 19 7.65 -20.69 -1.01
CA PRO A 19 7.33 -19.37 -0.49
C PRO A 19 7.97 -19.08 0.88
N VAL A 20 8.29 -20.13 1.67
CA VAL A 20 8.94 -19.99 2.99
C VAL A 20 10.33 -19.37 2.85
N THR A 21 11.06 -19.74 1.79
CA THR A 21 12.48 -19.37 1.60
C THR A 21 12.71 -18.41 0.43
N ARG A 22 11.65 -17.99 -0.25
CA ARG A 22 11.72 -17.06 -1.39
C ARG A 22 12.34 -15.71 -1.02
N TYR A 23 12.06 -15.20 0.18
CA TYR A 23 12.67 -13.99 0.71
C TYR A 23 13.37 -14.32 2.03
N PRO A 24 14.44 -13.58 2.39
CA PRO A 24 15.16 -13.82 3.63
C PRO A 24 14.23 -13.64 4.84
N SER A 25 14.36 -14.53 5.82
CA SER A 25 13.83 -14.28 7.17
C SER A 25 14.75 -13.25 7.84
N ILE A 26 14.33 -11.99 7.80
CA ILE A 26 15.10 -10.88 8.36
C ILE A 26 14.92 -10.79 9.88
N SER A 27 15.94 -10.27 10.57
CA SER A 27 15.85 -9.85 11.96
C SER A 27 16.30 -8.39 12.04
N PRO A 28 15.40 -7.44 11.72
CA PRO A 28 15.77 -6.02 11.69
C PRO A 28 16.40 -5.59 13.02
N PRO A 29 17.49 -4.81 13.00
CA PRO A 29 17.99 -4.19 14.21
C PRO A 29 16.93 -3.26 14.80
N LYS A 30 17.09 -2.96 16.10
CA LYS A 30 16.38 -1.83 16.68
C LYS A 30 16.81 -0.57 15.94
N GLN A 31 15.86 0.08 15.29
CA GLN A 31 16.07 1.33 14.57
C GLN A 31 14.83 2.19 14.75
N ASP A 32 14.98 3.48 14.46
CA ASP A 32 13.94 4.47 14.66
C ASP A 32 14.09 5.55 13.60
N GLN A 33 12.95 6.02 13.10
CA GLN A 33 12.89 7.12 12.15
C GLN A 33 11.70 8.01 12.54
N PRO A 34 11.77 9.33 12.34
CA PRO A 34 10.59 10.19 12.50
C PRO A 34 9.50 9.79 11.50
N GLU A 35 8.22 10.02 11.83
CA GLU A 35 7.12 9.92 10.86
C GLU A 35 7.42 10.81 9.64
N PRO A 36 7.18 10.33 8.40
CA PRO A 36 6.61 9.04 8.01
C PRO A 36 7.64 7.89 7.83
N GLY A 37 8.94 8.18 7.94
CA GLY A 37 10.03 7.26 7.64
C GLY A 37 10.38 7.21 6.14
N LEU A 38 11.56 6.70 5.83
CA LEU A 38 12.10 6.57 4.48
C LEU A 38 12.54 5.11 4.21
N ASP A 39 12.10 4.56 3.09
CA ASP A 39 12.43 3.19 2.64
C ASP A 39 13.92 3.03 2.39
N ARG A 40 14.52 4.05 1.76
CA ARG A 40 15.97 4.11 1.51
C ARG A 40 16.85 4.08 2.76
N GLU A 41 16.28 4.36 3.94
CA GLU A 41 17.00 4.36 5.22
C GLU A 41 16.74 3.09 6.05
N LEU A 42 15.96 2.13 5.52
CA LEU A 42 15.68 0.88 6.22
C LEU A 42 16.88 -0.05 6.25
N GLU A 43 17.10 -0.64 7.43
CA GLU A 43 18.05 -1.72 7.62
C GLU A 43 17.33 -2.99 8.12
N PRO A 44 17.32 -4.11 7.38
CA PRO A 44 17.74 -4.24 5.99
C PRO A 44 16.79 -3.48 5.03
N ALA A 45 17.24 -3.23 3.81
CA ALA A 45 16.39 -2.64 2.77
C ALA A 45 15.19 -3.56 2.43
N THR A 46 14.11 -2.97 1.93
CA THR A 46 12.92 -3.72 1.48
C THR A 46 13.04 -4.14 0.01
N ASP A 47 12.39 -5.24 -0.36
CA ASP A 47 12.16 -5.58 -1.76
C ASP A 47 10.78 -5.06 -2.22
N ARG A 48 10.81 -4.01 -3.04
CA ARG A 48 9.62 -3.38 -3.66
C ARG A 48 9.32 -3.93 -5.05
N GLY A 49 10.09 -4.91 -5.52
CA GLY A 49 9.90 -5.56 -6.81
C GLY A 49 10.70 -4.90 -7.92
N GLN A 50 11.58 -3.93 -7.60
CA GLN A 50 12.36 -3.16 -8.56
C GLN A 50 13.23 -4.03 -9.49
N TYR A 51 13.53 -5.28 -9.12
CA TYR A 51 14.26 -6.21 -9.99
C TYR A 51 13.55 -7.56 -10.22
N SER A 52 12.52 -7.87 -9.43
CA SER A 52 11.88 -9.19 -9.40
C SER A 52 10.48 -9.24 -10.00
N TYR A 53 9.72 -8.14 -10.05
CA TYR A 53 8.37 -8.17 -10.60
C TYR A 53 8.37 -8.26 -12.14
N ARG A 54 7.85 -9.31 -12.75
CA ARG A 54 7.72 -9.42 -14.22
C ARG A 54 6.30 -9.05 -14.68
N GLY A 55 6.17 -8.01 -15.50
CA GLY A 55 4.89 -7.65 -16.12
C GLY A 55 4.44 -8.62 -17.22
N THR A 56 3.13 -8.67 -17.47
CA THR A 56 2.49 -9.52 -18.49
C THR A 56 1.41 -8.78 -19.30
N GLY A 57 1.31 -7.45 -19.16
CA GLY A 57 0.38 -6.61 -19.90
C GLY A 57 -1.05 -6.61 -19.34
N ARG A 58 -1.24 -6.92 -18.06
CA ARG A 58 -2.58 -7.06 -17.44
C ARG A 58 -3.29 -5.71 -17.21
N LEU A 59 -2.58 -4.60 -17.28
CA LEU A 59 -3.08 -3.24 -17.03
C LEU A 59 -2.71 -2.27 -18.16
N GLU A 60 -2.55 -2.77 -19.39
CA GLU A 60 -2.14 -1.95 -20.53
C GLU A 60 -3.06 -0.74 -20.74
N GLY A 61 -2.49 0.46 -20.72
CA GLY A 61 -3.19 1.72 -20.94
C GLY A 61 -4.05 2.21 -19.78
N ARG A 62 -4.01 1.54 -18.62
CA ARG A 62 -4.74 1.95 -17.41
C ARG A 62 -4.11 3.18 -16.76
N LYS A 63 -4.91 3.90 -15.96
CA LYS A 63 -4.52 5.16 -15.31
C LYS A 63 -4.79 5.08 -13.83
N ALA A 64 -3.72 4.99 -13.03
CA ALA A 64 -3.80 4.71 -11.61
C ALA A 64 -3.38 5.90 -10.74
N LEU A 65 -4.18 6.23 -9.73
CA LEU A 65 -3.75 7.04 -8.59
C LEU A 65 -3.48 6.12 -7.40
N ILE A 66 -2.29 6.22 -6.80
CA ILE A 66 -1.89 5.47 -5.61
C ILE A 66 -1.43 6.45 -4.52
N THR A 67 -2.02 6.37 -3.33
CA THR A 67 -1.59 7.16 -2.17
C THR A 67 -0.54 6.41 -1.33
N GLY A 68 0.44 7.12 -0.79
CA GLY A 68 1.59 6.53 -0.09
C GLY A 68 2.38 5.60 -1.01
N ALA A 69 2.69 6.08 -2.22
CA ALA A 69 3.29 5.30 -3.30
C ALA A 69 4.80 5.46 -3.43
N ASP A 70 5.39 6.31 -2.59
CA ASP A 70 6.82 6.56 -2.44
C ASP A 70 7.57 5.33 -1.88
N SER A 71 6.95 4.60 -0.95
CA SER A 71 7.62 3.56 -0.17
C SER A 71 6.75 2.31 0.05
N GLY A 72 7.38 1.25 0.57
CA GLY A 72 6.72 0.04 1.03
C GLY A 72 5.72 -0.54 0.03
N ILE A 73 4.50 -0.79 0.52
CA ILE A 73 3.44 -1.47 -0.25
C ILE A 73 3.02 -0.63 -1.46
N GLY A 74 2.84 0.68 -1.30
CA GLY A 74 2.39 1.54 -2.40
C GLY A 74 3.43 1.62 -3.51
N ALA A 75 4.72 1.70 -3.17
CA ALA A 75 5.82 1.60 -4.12
C ALA A 75 5.80 0.28 -4.90
N ALA A 76 5.61 -0.85 -4.22
CA ALA A 76 5.54 -2.15 -4.88
C ALA A 76 4.33 -2.27 -5.82
N VAL A 77 3.19 -1.69 -5.44
CA VAL A 77 2.00 -1.63 -6.28
C VAL A 77 2.23 -0.73 -7.48
N ALA A 78 2.86 0.43 -7.31
CA ALA A 78 3.20 1.36 -8.39
C ALA A 78 4.13 0.71 -9.42
N ILE A 79 5.18 0.02 -8.97
CA ILE A 79 6.09 -0.76 -9.83
C ILE A 79 5.32 -1.87 -10.56
N GLY A 80 4.49 -2.63 -9.83
CA GLY A 80 3.68 -3.70 -10.42
C GLY A 80 2.72 -3.18 -11.49
N PHE A 81 2.06 -2.05 -11.24
CA PHE A 81 1.13 -1.41 -12.17
C PHE A 81 1.83 -0.92 -13.43
N ALA A 82 2.96 -0.22 -13.29
CA ALA A 82 3.74 0.26 -14.42
C ALA A 82 4.26 -0.89 -15.29
N ARG A 83 4.76 -1.96 -14.68
CA ARG A 83 5.21 -3.16 -15.42
C ARG A 83 4.08 -3.88 -16.15
N GLU A 84 2.86 -3.80 -15.63
CA GLU A 84 1.68 -4.36 -16.28
C GLU A 84 1.07 -3.42 -17.32
N GLY A 85 1.64 -2.24 -17.53
CA GLY A 85 1.31 -1.32 -18.62
C GLY A 85 0.49 -0.09 -18.23
N ALA A 86 0.35 0.21 -16.93
CA ALA A 86 -0.41 1.37 -16.46
C ALA A 86 0.46 2.63 -16.30
N ASP A 87 -0.13 3.79 -16.57
CA ASP A 87 0.42 5.08 -16.12
C ASP A 87 0.00 5.34 -14.67
N VAL A 88 0.89 5.96 -13.88
CA VAL A 88 0.74 6.03 -12.42
C VAL A 88 0.96 7.45 -11.90
N ALA A 89 -0.02 7.96 -11.16
CA ALA A 89 0.10 9.12 -10.29
C ALA A 89 0.35 8.66 -8.85
N LEU A 90 1.29 9.34 -8.19
CA LEU A 90 1.81 8.97 -6.88
C LEU A 90 1.58 10.11 -5.91
N ASN A 91 0.85 9.85 -4.82
CA ASN A 91 0.82 10.75 -3.67
C ASN A 91 1.71 10.21 -2.54
N TYR A 92 2.33 11.14 -1.83
CA TYR A 92 3.26 10.94 -0.72
C TYR A 92 3.41 12.27 0.05
N LEU A 93 4.03 12.28 1.23
CA LEU A 93 4.35 13.52 1.94
C LEU A 93 5.61 14.17 1.36
N PRO A 94 5.75 15.51 1.38
CA PRO A 94 6.95 16.19 0.84
C PRO A 94 8.29 15.67 1.40
N ASP A 95 8.31 15.19 2.65
CA ASP A 95 9.52 14.66 3.29
C ASP A 95 9.99 13.33 2.65
N GLU A 96 9.11 12.61 1.96
CA GLU A 96 9.36 11.33 1.29
C GLU A 96 9.80 11.51 -0.19
N GLN A 97 10.05 12.75 -0.62
CA GLN A 97 10.36 13.10 -2.01
C GLN A 97 11.48 12.24 -2.62
N ALA A 98 12.51 11.91 -1.85
CA ALA A 98 13.65 11.15 -2.35
C ALA A 98 13.31 9.68 -2.66
N ASP A 99 12.35 9.09 -1.96
CA ASP A 99 11.84 7.74 -2.26
C ASP A 99 10.88 7.79 -3.44
N ALA A 100 10.00 8.79 -3.50
CA ALA A 100 9.08 9.00 -4.62
C ALA A 100 9.80 9.18 -5.96
N GLU A 101 10.93 9.91 -5.98
CA GLU A 101 11.75 10.10 -7.18
C GLU A 101 12.33 8.78 -7.72
N GLU A 102 12.69 7.86 -6.82
CA GLU A 102 13.14 6.52 -7.23
C GLU A 102 12.00 5.74 -7.88
N ILE A 103 10.78 5.78 -7.31
CA ILE A 103 9.64 5.07 -7.89
C ILE A 103 9.23 5.69 -9.23
N CYS A 104 9.23 7.02 -9.35
CA CYS A 104 8.96 7.71 -10.62
C CYS A 104 9.96 7.26 -11.70
N ARG A 105 11.25 7.20 -11.37
CA ARG A 105 12.29 6.71 -12.30
C ARG A 105 12.00 5.28 -12.76
N ILE A 106 11.63 4.37 -11.85
CA ILE A 106 11.33 2.97 -12.21
C ILE A 106 10.10 2.88 -13.12
N ILE A 107 9.07 3.69 -12.87
CA ILE A 107 7.85 3.75 -13.71
C ILE A 107 8.22 4.23 -15.13
N GLU A 108 9.04 5.27 -15.23
CA GLU A 108 9.51 5.82 -16.52
C GLU A 108 10.40 4.83 -17.27
N GLU A 109 11.25 4.08 -16.57
CA GLU A 109 12.03 2.97 -17.13
C GLU A 109 11.15 1.83 -17.71
N CYS A 110 9.93 1.68 -17.20
CA CYS A 110 8.93 0.76 -17.77
C CYS A 110 8.24 1.34 -19.03
N GLY A 111 8.59 2.56 -19.47
CA GLY A 111 7.97 3.26 -20.59
C GLY A 111 6.60 3.84 -20.26
N ARG A 112 6.27 3.98 -18.97
CA ARG A 112 5.00 4.52 -18.49
C ARG A 112 5.16 5.92 -17.92
N LYS A 113 4.05 6.66 -17.82
CA LYS A 113 4.04 8.00 -17.24
C LYS A 113 3.97 7.94 -15.73
N ALA A 114 4.87 8.66 -15.06
CA ALA A 114 4.82 8.94 -13.63
C ALA A 114 4.30 10.38 -13.39
N VAL A 115 3.40 10.57 -12.42
CA VAL A 115 2.90 11.89 -12.02
C VAL A 115 3.04 12.04 -10.49
N PRO A 116 4.13 12.64 -9.98
CA PRO A 116 4.28 12.88 -8.55
C PRO A 116 3.39 14.02 -8.06
N ILE A 117 2.65 13.80 -6.97
CA ILE A 117 1.72 14.76 -6.36
C ILE A 117 1.91 14.77 -4.83
N PRO A 118 2.98 15.39 -4.32
CA PRO A 118 3.24 15.45 -2.89
C PRO A 118 2.20 16.31 -2.16
N GLY A 119 1.75 15.85 -0.99
CA GLY A 119 0.90 16.62 -0.10
C GLY A 119 0.18 15.77 0.93
N ASP A 120 -0.35 16.46 1.94
CA ASP A 120 -0.93 15.87 3.13
C ASP A 120 -2.42 15.57 2.94
N LEU A 121 -2.79 14.28 3.05
CA LEU A 121 -4.17 13.82 2.88
C LEU A 121 -5.13 14.23 3.99
N THR A 122 -4.62 14.78 5.09
CA THR A 122 -5.47 15.36 6.13
C THR A 122 -5.98 16.75 5.77
N ASP A 123 -5.36 17.41 4.79
CA ASP A 123 -5.91 18.63 4.20
C ASP A 123 -7.08 18.27 3.28
N VAL A 124 -8.25 18.78 3.66
CA VAL A 124 -9.52 18.54 2.96
C VAL A 124 -9.49 19.08 1.53
N GLY A 125 -8.87 20.24 1.31
CA GLY A 125 -8.75 20.86 -0.01
C GLY A 125 -7.84 20.03 -0.91
N PHE A 126 -6.71 19.59 -0.34
CA PHE A 126 -5.72 18.81 -1.06
C PHE A 126 -6.27 17.48 -1.62
N CYS A 127 -7.14 16.77 -0.89
CA CYS A 127 -7.71 15.51 -1.40
C CYS A 127 -8.44 15.66 -2.75
N SER A 128 -9.12 16.79 -2.97
CA SER A 128 -9.78 17.06 -4.25
C SER A 128 -8.78 17.50 -5.33
N GLU A 129 -7.80 18.32 -4.96
CA GLU A 129 -6.73 18.76 -5.86
C GLU A 129 -5.88 17.58 -6.35
N LEU A 130 -5.57 16.64 -5.45
CA LEU A 130 -4.85 15.41 -5.75
C LEU A 130 -5.53 14.62 -6.87
N VAL A 131 -6.83 14.38 -6.74
CA VAL A 131 -7.59 13.62 -7.74
C VAL A 131 -7.63 14.36 -9.08
N GLY A 132 -7.88 15.67 -9.05
CA GLY A 132 -7.90 16.49 -10.26
C GLY A 132 -6.55 16.48 -10.98
N ALA A 133 -5.46 16.69 -10.25
CA ALA A 133 -4.09 16.66 -10.77
C ALA A 133 -3.71 15.28 -11.30
N ALA A 134 -4.14 14.19 -10.66
CA ALA A 134 -3.92 12.84 -11.16
C ALA A 134 -4.68 12.59 -12.46
N ALA A 135 -5.96 12.96 -12.52
CA ALA A 135 -6.78 12.78 -13.72
C ALA A 135 -6.27 13.63 -14.90
N GLU A 136 -5.89 14.89 -14.66
CA GLU A 136 -5.28 15.74 -15.68
C GLU A 136 -3.92 15.20 -16.12
N GLY A 137 -3.06 14.89 -15.15
CA GLY A 137 -1.71 14.38 -15.38
C GLY A 137 -1.69 13.07 -16.17
N LEU A 138 -2.66 12.18 -15.96
CA LEU A 138 -2.74 10.89 -16.65
C LEU A 138 -3.62 10.93 -17.91
N GLY A 139 -4.43 11.98 -18.10
CA GLY A 139 -5.43 12.03 -19.18
C GLY A 139 -6.63 11.11 -18.92
N GLY A 140 -7.04 10.99 -17.65
CA GLY A 140 -8.13 10.17 -17.15
C GLY A 140 -7.76 9.43 -15.87
N LEU A 141 -8.71 8.72 -15.26
CA LEU A 141 -8.48 7.92 -14.07
C LEU A 141 -9.40 6.70 -14.10
N ASP A 142 -8.86 5.50 -13.89
CA ASP A 142 -9.64 4.25 -13.87
C ASP A 142 -9.17 3.23 -12.83
N ILE A 143 -8.10 3.53 -12.09
CA ILE A 143 -7.70 2.80 -10.89
C ILE A 143 -7.45 3.81 -9.76
N LEU A 144 -8.04 3.56 -8.60
CA LEU A 144 -7.73 4.26 -7.36
C LEU A 144 -7.24 3.26 -6.32
N VAL A 145 -6.06 3.50 -5.76
CA VAL A 145 -5.52 2.75 -4.63
C VAL A 145 -5.36 3.67 -3.44
N ASN A 146 -6.25 3.51 -2.45
CA ASN A 146 -6.14 4.18 -1.16
C ASN A 146 -5.23 3.34 -0.26
N ASN A 147 -3.94 3.66 -0.24
CA ASN A 147 -2.92 2.88 0.48
C ASN A 147 -2.25 3.63 1.63
N ALA A 148 -2.07 4.95 1.51
CA ALA A 148 -1.49 5.78 2.58
C ALA A 148 -2.16 5.49 3.92
N GLY A 149 -1.36 5.45 4.98
CA GLY A 149 -1.87 5.19 6.31
C GLY A 149 -0.88 5.60 7.40
N ARG A 150 -1.45 6.01 8.52
CA ARG A 150 -0.74 6.35 9.75
C ARG A 150 -0.94 5.27 10.80
N GLN A 151 0.13 4.89 11.49
CA GLN A 151 0.14 3.87 12.53
C GLN A 151 1.16 4.24 13.60
N ILE A 152 0.72 4.46 14.84
CA ILE A 152 1.59 4.77 15.98
C ILE A 152 1.20 3.89 17.16
N ALA A 153 2.16 3.13 17.66
CA ALA A 153 1.94 2.21 18.77
C ALA A 153 1.90 2.95 20.12
N VAL A 154 0.88 2.66 20.92
CA VAL A 154 0.70 3.21 22.27
C VAL A 154 0.40 2.07 23.22
N GLU A 155 1.15 1.93 24.32
CA GLU A 155 1.04 0.77 25.22
C GLU A 155 -0.31 0.70 25.96
N SER A 156 -0.88 1.86 26.29
CA SER A 156 -2.11 1.99 27.06
C SER A 156 -3.07 2.97 26.41
N LEU A 157 -4.36 2.65 26.44
CA LEU A 157 -5.42 3.55 25.97
C LEU A 157 -5.41 4.90 26.71
N GLN A 158 -4.90 4.96 27.96
CA GLN A 158 -4.83 6.19 28.74
C GLN A 158 -3.78 7.18 28.18
N ASP A 159 -2.78 6.68 27.47
CA ASP A 159 -1.71 7.49 26.86
C ASP A 159 -2.05 7.91 25.42
N LEU A 160 -3.11 7.33 24.85
CA LEU A 160 -3.57 7.65 23.50
C LEU A 160 -4.24 9.02 23.50
N THR A 161 -3.55 10.01 22.93
CA THR A 161 -4.05 11.39 22.88
C THR A 161 -5.19 11.54 21.87
N GLU A 162 -6.08 12.51 22.12
CA GLU A 162 -7.14 12.88 21.17
C GLU A 162 -6.57 13.32 19.81
N GLU A 163 -5.41 13.97 19.82
CA GLU A 163 -4.70 14.40 18.62
C GLU A 163 -4.24 13.20 17.78
N GLN A 164 -3.60 12.21 18.40
CA GLN A 164 -3.19 10.99 17.70
C GLN A 164 -4.40 10.26 17.14
N TRP A 165 -5.44 10.06 17.97
CA TRP A 165 -6.68 9.39 17.55
C TRP A 165 -7.29 10.07 16.32
N THR A 166 -7.42 11.40 16.39
CA THR A 166 -8.00 12.22 15.31
C THR A 166 -7.16 12.10 14.04
N ARG A 167 -5.84 12.31 14.16
CA ARG A 167 -4.92 12.27 13.03
C ARG A 167 -4.90 10.90 12.34
N THR A 168 -4.96 9.82 13.11
CA THR A 168 -5.05 8.45 12.58
C THR A 168 -6.34 8.25 11.78
N TYR A 169 -7.49 8.73 12.28
CA TYR A 169 -8.76 8.67 11.54
C TYR A 169 -8.79 9.61 10.32
N GLU A 170 -8.22 10.80 10.42
CA GLU A 170 -8.15 11.74 9.29
C GLU A 170 -7.38 11.14 8.11
N THR A 171 -6.23 10.55 8.41
CA THR A 171 -5.37 9.89 7.40
C THR A 171 -6.02 8.62 6.87
N ASN A 172 -6.53 7.74 7.75
CA ASN A 172 -6.86 6.37 7.35
C ASN A 172 -8.31 6.18 6.88
N ILE A 173 -9.25 7.07 7.24
CA ILE A 173 -10.65 6.92 6.81
C ILE A 173 -11.22 8.19 6.17
N ARG A 174 -10.96 9.38 6.73
CA ARG A 174 -11.50 10.62 6.17
C ARG A 174 -10.90 10.90 4.80
N ALA A 175 -9.59 10.77 4.64
CA ALA A 175 -8.92 10.89 3.35
C ALA A 175 -9.48 9.92 2.31
N ILE A 176 -9.63 8.63 2.67
CA ILE A 176 -10.21 7.62 1.77
C ILE A 176 -11.61 8.03 1.29
N PHE A 177 -12.45 8.53 2.19
CA PHE A 177 -13.76 9.05 1.83
C PHE A 177 -13.68 10.24 0.85
N LEU A 178 -12.84 11.24 1.16
CA LEU A 178 -12.71 12.46 0.35
C LEU A 178 -12.15 12.17 -1.05
N ILE A 179 -11.05 11.41 -1.12
CA ILE A 179 -10.40 11.01 -2.37
C ILE A 179 -11.33 10.15 -3.20
N THR A 180 -11.97 9.14 -2.59
CA THR A 180 -12.93 8.28 -3.31
C THR A 180 -14.08 9.12 -3.86
N LYS A 181 -14.64 10.04 -3.05
CA LYS A 181 -15.73 10.92 -3.48
C LYS A 181 -15.33 11.77 -4.69
N ALA A 182 -14.16 12.41 -4.66
CA ALA A 182 -13.65 13.20 -5.78
C ALA A 182 -13.37 12.32 -7.02
N ALA A 183 -12.79 11.13 -6.83
CA ALA A 183 -12.46 10.23 -7.93
C ALA A 183 -13.68 9.75 -8.71
N LEU A 184 -14.87 9.66 -8.09
CA LEU A 184 -16.10 9.23 -8.77
C LEU A 184 -16.51 10.11 -9.96
N GLU A 185 -16.01 11.34 -10.06
CA GLU A 185 -16.23 12.19 -11.24
C GLU A 185 -15.43 11.72 -12.47
N HIS A 186 -14.35 10.96 -12.25
CA HIS A 186 -13.41 10.54 -13.27
C HIS A 186 -13.46 9.04 -13.60
N LEU A 187 -14.01 8.20 -12.71
CA LEU A 187 -13.98 6.74 -12.85
C LEU A 187 -15.11 6.22 -13.79
N PRO A 188 -14.80 5.76 -15.02
CA PRO A 188 -15.80 5.15 -15.91
C PRO A 188 -16.17 3.71 -15.47
N PRO A 189 -17.24 3.12 -16.04
CA PRO A 189 -17.48 1.68 -15.93
C PRO A 189 -16.25 0.87 -16.33
N GLY A 190 -15.93 -0.17 -15.57
CA GLY A 190 -14.69 -0.96 -15.68
C GLY A 190 -13.60 -0.54 -14.68
N SER A 191 -13.77 0.60 -13.99
CA SER A 191 -12.81 1.07 -12.99
C SER A 191 -12.71 0.19 -11.76
N ALA A 192 -11.58 0.30 -11.05
CA ALA A 192 -11.33 -0.41 -9.81
C ALA A 192 -10.86 0.54 -8.70
N ILE A 193 -11.46 0.41 -7.52
CA ILE A 193 -11.00 1.04 -6.27
C ILE A 193 -10.47 -0.06 -5.35
N ILE A 194 -9.27 0.11 -4.83
CA ILE A 194 -8.62 -0.84 -3.93
C ILE A 194 -8.19 -0.11 -2.66
N ASN A 195 -8.62 -0.59 -1.50
CA ASN A 195 -8.25 0.00 -0.22
C ASN A 195 -7.30 -0.92 0.55
N THR A 196 -6.22 -0.37 1.11
CA THR A 196 -5.31 -1.11 1.99
C THR A 196 -5.87 -1.14 3.42
N THR A 197 -6.44 -2.27 3.82
CA THR A 197 -6.79 -2.54 5.23
C THR A 197 -5.60 -3.18 5.96
N SER A 198 -5.82 -4.11 6.88
CA SER A 198 -4.79 -4.85 7.62
C SER A 198 -5.40 -6.08 8.29
N ILE A 199 -4.57 -7.08 8.60
CA ILE A 199 -4.93 -8.13 9.56
C ILE A 199 -5.39 -7.56 10.91
N GLN A 200 -4.97 -6.36 11.28
CA GLN A 200 -5.40 -5.65 12.50
C GLN A 200 -6.91 -5.38 12.53
N ALA A 201 -7.59 -5.36 11.38
CA ALA A 201 -9.05 -5.27 11.32
C ALA A 201 -9.76 -6.50 11.94
N TYR A 202 -9.07 -7.64 11.99
CA TYR A 202 -9.61 -8.93 12.45
C TYR A 202 -8.90 -9.47 13.69
N SER A 203 -7.61 -9.14 13.84
CA SER A 203 -6.75 -9.52 14.96
C SER A 203 -6.07 -8.27 15.53
N PRO A 204 -6.82 -7.42 16.25
CA PRO A 204 -6.31 -6.16 16.76
C PRO A 204 -5.28 -6.39 17.87
N SER A 205 -4.15 -5.70 17.76
CA SER A 205 -3.12 -5.66 18.79
C SER A 205 -3.46 -4.63 19.86
N PRO A 206 -3.17 -4.91 21.15
CA PRO A 206 -3.54 -4.00 22.25
C PRO A 206 -2.86 -2.63 22.15
N THR A 207 -1.75 -2.53 21.42
CA THR A 207 -0.98 -1.30 21.27
C THR A 207 -1.41 -0.42 20.08
N LEU A 208 -2.41 -0.83 19.31
CA LEU A 208 -2.77 -0.21 18.03
C LEU A 208 -4.29 0.04 17.93
N ILE A 209 -4.91 0.56 19.00
CA ILE A 209 -6.37 0.66 19.10
C ILE A 209 -6.97 1.60 18.06
N ASP A 210 -6.44 2.82 17.91
CA ASP A 210 -6.85 3.77 16.86
C ASP A 210 -6.60 3.17 15.46
N TYR A 211 -5.39 2.68 15.18
CA TYR A 211 -5.07 2.06 13.90
C TYR A 211 -6.01 0.89 13.54
N ALA A 212 -6.14 -0.11 14.41
CA ALA A 212 -6.93 -1.31 14.16
C ALA A 212 -8.41 -0.95 13.91
N SER A 213 -8.96 0.00 14.67
CA SER A 213 -10.32 0.49 14.46
C SER A 213 -10.49 1.18 13.11
N THR A 214 -9.51 1.97 12.65
CA THR A 214 -9.55 2.51 11.28
C THR A 214 -9.49 1.40 10.23
N LYS A 215 -8.66 0.37 10.41
CA LYS A 215 -8.56 -0.73 9.43
C LYS A 215 -9.87 -1.55 9.34
N ALA A 216 -10.56 -1.76 10.46
CA ALA A 216 -11.91 -2.32 10.46
C ALA A 216 -12.92 -1.39 9.74
N ALA A 217 -12.85 -0.08 9.95
CA ALA A 217 -13.68 0.89 9.26
C ALA A 217 -13.44 0.89 7.73
N ILE A 218 -12.19 0.82 7.29
CA ILE A 218 -11.83 0.71 5.86
C ILE A 218 -12.46 -0.53 5.24
N ASN A 219 -12.40 -1.67 5.93
CA ASN A 219 -12.98 -2.91 5.44
C ASN A 219 -14.51 -2.80 5.27
N ASN A 220 -15.20 -2.26 6.27
CA ASN A 220 -16.64 -2.05 6.17
C ASN A 220 -17.02 -1.00 5.10
N PHE A 221 -16.27 0.11 5.02
CA PHE A 221 -16.44 1.13 3.99
C PHE A 221 -16.30 0.55 2.59
N THR A 222 -15.29 -0.30 2.37
CA THR A 222 -15.07 -1.02 1.11
C THR A 222 -16.30 -1.82 0.70
N LYS A 223 -16.86 -2.61 1.61
CA LYS A 223 -18.07 -3.42 1.35
C LYS A 223 -19.29 -2.56 1.02
N GLY A 224 -19.49 -1.46 1.76
CA GLY A 224 -20.58 -0.52 1.51
C GLY A 224 -20.46 0.14 0.13
N MET A 225 -19.28 0.65 -0.21
CA MET A 225 -19.00 1.27 -1.51
C MET A 225 -19.10 0.27 -2.66
N ALA A 226 -18.69 -0.99 -2.45
CA ALA A 226 -18.80 -2.04 -3.44
C ALA A 226 -20.24 -2.28 -3.87
N VAL A 227 -21.17 -2.40 -2.92
CA VAL A 227 -22.60 -2.55 -3.20
C VAL A 227 -23.15 -1.31 -3.91
N GLN A 228 -22.75 -0.11 -3.47
CA GLN A 228 -23.24 1.14 -4.06
C GLN A 228 -22.78 1.35 -5.51
N LEU A 229 -21.54 0.94 -5.82
CA LEU A 229 -20.91 1.23 -7.11
C LEU A 229 -20.98 0.08 -8.11
N ALA A 230 -21.32 -1.14 -7.69
CA ALA A 230 -21.47 -2.28 -8.60
C ALA A 230 -22.46 -2.02 -9.77
N PRO A 231 -23.65 -1.40 -9.56
CA PRO A 231 -24.55 -1.08 -10.68
C PRO A 231 -23.96 -0.06 -11.69
N LYS A 232 -22.93 0.69 -11.29
CA LYS A 232 -22.19 1.63 -12.16
C LYS A 232 -21.01 0.97 -12.87
N GLY A 233 -20.78 -0.32 -12.66
CA GLY A 233 -19.66 -1.07 -13.24
C GLY A 233 -18.31 -0.73 -12.60
N ILE A 234 -18.27 -0.17 -11.39
CA ILE A 234 -17.03 0.12 -10.66
C ILE A 234 -16.89 -0.89 -9.52
N ARG A 235 -15.74 -1.56 -9.47
CA ARG A 235 -15.45 -2.57 -8.45
C ARG A 235 -14.72 -1.91 -7.28
N VAL A 236 -15.08 -2.27 -6.05
CA VAL A 236 -14.39 -1.81 -4.83
C VAL A 236 -14.00 -3.04 -4.03
N ASN A 237 -12.70 -3.19 -3.75
CA ASN A 237 -12.16 -4.29 -2.97
C ASN A 237 -11.10 -3.79 -1.98
N ALA A 238 -10.68 -4.65 -1.06
CA ALA A 238 -9.61 -4.35 -0.13
C ALA A 238 -8.53 -5.43 -0.18
N VAL A 239 -7.32 -5.04 0.20
CA VAL A 239 -6.22 -5.97 0.50
C VAL A 239 -5.90 -5.84 1.99
N ALA A 240 -5.76 -6.97 2.67
CA ALA A 240 -5.41 -7.05 4.09
C ALA A 240 -4.00 -7.66 4.25
N PRO A 241 -2.97 -6.81 4.34
CA PRO A 241 -1.61 -7.24 4.67
C PRO A 241 -1.52 -7.81 6.08
N GLY A 242 -0.66 -8.82 6.25
CA GLY A 242 -0.09 -9.21 7.54
C GLY A 242 1.11 -8.33 7.92
N PRO A 243 2.16 -8.89 8.55
CA PRO A 243 3.39 -8.15 8.85
C PRO A 243 4.27 -8.02 7.60
N PHE A 244 4.35 -6.80 7.04
CA PHE A 244 5.25 -6.46 5.94
C PHE A 244 6.34 -5.51 6.40
N TRP A 245 7.56 -5.74 5.93
CA TRP A 245 8.70 -4.88 6.24
C TRP A 245 8.60 -3.57 5.42
N THR A 246 8.39 -2.45 6.12
CA THR A 246 8.13 -1.11 5.53
C THR A 246 8.57 0.00 6.50
N PRO A 247 8.75 1.25 6.04
CA PRO A 247 9.10 2.39 6.91
C PRO A 247 8.13 2.59 8.07
N LEU A 248 6.84 2.37 7.81
CA LEU A 248 5.77 2.45 8.81
C LEU A 248 6.07 1.68 10.11
N GLN A 249 6.81 0.57 10.05
CA GLN A 249 7.10 -0.23 11.24
C GLN A 249 8.19 0.39 12.13
N VAL A 250 9.15 1.12 11.54
CA VAL A 250 10.26 1.75 12.25
C VAL A 250 9.99 3.20 12.63
N SER A 251 8.96 3.81 12.04
CA SER A 251 8.43 5.14 12.39
C SER A 251 7.32 5.04 13.42
N ASP A 252 7.63 4.44 14.58
CA ASP A 252 6.72 4.21 15.71
C ASP A 252 5.50 3.29 15.46
N GLY A 253 5.36 2.66 14.28
CA GLY A 253 4.30 1.68 14.04
C GLY A 253 4.48 0.38 14.84
N GLN A 254 5.70 0.06 15.27
CA GLN A 254 6.00 -1.01 16.23
C GLN A 254 6.88 -0.48 17.36
N PRO A 255 6.74 -1.02 18.59
CA PRO A 255 7.75 -0.82 19.62
C PRO A 255 9.11 -1.32 19.11
N LYS A 256 10.16 -0.51 19.24
CA LYS A 256 11.51 -0.79 18.71
C LYS A 256 12.07 -2.16 19.15
N ASP A 257 11.73 -2.58 20.36
CA ASP A 257 12.13 -3.88 20.92
C ASP A 257 11.48 -5.09 20.24
N LYS A 258 10.41 -4.89 19.48
CA LYS A 258 9.71 -5.94 18.73
C LYS A 258 10.25 -6.13 17.31
N LEU A 259 11.01 -5.17 16.78
CA LEU A 259 11.54 -5.20 15.41
C LEU A 259 12.35 -6.47 15.10
N PRO A 260 13.26 -6.97 15.97
CA PRO A 260 14.05 -8.17 15.66
C PRO A 260 13.23 -9.45 15.45
N GLU A 261 12.01 -9.49 15.99
CA GLU A 261 11.10 -10.64 15.91
C GLU A 261 9.93 -10.40 14.94
N PHE A 262 9.96 -9.28 14.21
CA PHE A 262 8.85 -8.86 13.35
C PHE A 262 8.53 -9.91 12.28
N GLY A 263 7.28 -10.36 12.24
CA GLY A 263 6.75 -11.32 11.27
C GLY A 263 7.16 -12.78 11.46
N LYS A 264 8.06 -13.12 12.39
CA LYS A 264 8.48 -14.51 12.66
C LYS A 264 7.38 -15.39 13.24
N ASN A 265 6.36 -14.77 13.83
CA ASN A 265 5.19 -15.43 14.40
C ASN A 265 4.13 -15.84 13.36
N THR A 266 4.31 -15.48 12.08
CA THR A 266 3.41 -15.95 11.01
C THR A 266 3.63 -17.44 10.74
N PRO A 267 2.62 -18.18 10.23
CA PRO A 267 2.81 -19.57 9.83
C PRO A 267 3.91 -19.80 8.79
N ILE A 268 4.18 -18.82 7.92
CA ILE A 268 5.30 -18.87 6.96
C ILE A 268 6.67 -18.59 7.62
N GLY A 269 6.71 -18.06 8.83
CA GLY A 269 7.93 -17.89 9.64
C GLY A 269 8.79 -16.66 9.31
N ARG A 270 8.26 -15.69 8.57
CA ARG A 270 8.95 -14.43 8.23
C ARG A 270 7.96 -13.29 7.95
N ALA A 271 8.44 -12.06 8.03
CA ALA A 271 7.74 -10.91 7.47
C ALA A 271 7.64 -11.03 5.93
N GLY A 272 6.57 -10.47 5.37
CA GLY A 272 6.43 -10.27 3.94
C GLY A 272 7.31 -9.12 3.44
N GLN A 273 7.76 -9.21 2.19
CA GLN A 273 8.36 -8.09 1.47
C GLN A 273 7.28 -7.38 0.64
N PRO A 274 7.33 -6.03 0.49
CA PRO A 274 6.29 -5.29 -0.22
C PRO A 274 5.94 -5.84 -1.62
N THR A 275 6.93 -6.31 -2.38
CA THR A 275 6.72 -6.94 -3.70
C THR A 275 5.75 -8.12 -3.70
N GLU A 276 5.54 -8.80 -2.56
CA GLU A 276 4.62 -9.94 -2.44
C GLU A 276 3.15 -9.50 -2.46
N LEU A 277 2.86 -8.21 -2.26
CA LEU A 277 1.51 -7.65 -2.35
C LEU A 277 1.13 -7.21 -3.77
N ALA A 278 2.09 -6.78 -4.59
CA ALA A 278 1.82 -6.25 -5.92
C ALA A 278 0.92 -7.17 -6.80
N PRO A 279 1.09 -8.52 -6.81
CA PRO A 279 0.20 -9.41 -7.57
C PRO A 279 -1.29 -9.32 -7.16
N ALA A 280 -1.56 -9.12 -5.87
CA ALA A 280 -2.93 -9.00 -5.34
C ALA A 280 -3.60 -7.71 -5.84
N TYR A 281 -2.88 -6.58 -5.80
CA TYR A 281 -3.40 -5.32 -6.32
C TYR A 281 -3.59 -5.37 -7.83
N VAL A 282 -2.65 -5.97 -8.58
CA VAL A 282 -2.80 -6.12 -10.03
C VAL A 282 -4.02 -6.99 -10.36
N PHE A 283 -4.20 -8.13 -9.68
CA PHE A 283 -5.39 -8.97 -9.85
C PHE A 283 -6.67 -8.17 -9.63
N LEU A 284 -6.76 -7.43 -8.52
CA LEU A 284 -7.95 -6.65 -8.18
C LEU A 284 -8.16 -5.46 -9.12
N ALA A 285 -7.11 -4.88 -9.69
CA ALA A 285 -7.21 -3.78 -10.65
C ALA A 285 -7.60 -4.27 -12.05
N SER A 286 -7.18 -5.47 -12.46
CA SER A 286 -7.38 -5.98 -13.81
C SER A 286 -8.81 -6.49 -14.06
N PRO A 287 -9.25 -6.56 -15.33
CA PRO A 287 -10.54 -7.16 -15.71
C PRO A 287 -10.70 -8.64 -15.34
N GLU A 288 -9.61 -9.35 -15.02
CA GLU A 288 -9.65 -10.77 -14.65
C GLU A 288 -10.42 -11.02 -13.33
N SER A 289 -10.55 -9.99 -12.49
CA SER A 289 -11.34 -10.01 -11.24
C SER A 289 -12.73 -9.38 -11.41
N SER A 290 -13.33 -9.51 -12.60
CA SER A 290 -14.62 -8.88 -12.96
C SER A 290 -15.80 -9.25 -12.04
N TYR A 291 -15.75 -10.41 -11.38
CA TYR A 291 -16.77 -10.88 -10.44
C TYR A 291 -16.32 -10.81 -8.96
N VAL A 292 -15.21 -10.12 -8.68
CA VAL A 292 -14.70 -9.91 -7.32
C VAL A 292 -15.05 -8.48 -6.91
N ILE A 293 -16.03 -8.34 -6.02
CA ILE A 293 -16.61 -7.06 -5.60
C ILE A 293 -16.93 -7.13 -4.10
N GLY A 294 -16.42 -6.17 -3.32
CA GLY A 294 -16.63 -6.10 -1.87
C GLY A 294 -15.78 -7.10 -1.08
N GLU A 295 -14.79 -7.70 -1.74
CA GLU A 295 -13.93 -8.70 -1.14
C GLU A 295 -12.73 -8.07 -0.42
N THR A 296 -12.21 -8.83 0.55
CA THR A 296 -10.93 -8.53 1.21
C THR A 296 -9.97 -9.66 0.95
N LEU A 297 -8.96 -9.38 0.13
CA LEU A 297 -7.92 -10.35 -0.18
C LEU A 297 -6.83 -10.30 0.90
N ASN A 298 -6.73 -11.37 1.68
CA ASN A 298 -5.72 -11.49 2.73
C ASN A 298 -4.37 -11.93 2.13
N VAL A 299 -3.32 -11.17 2.42
CA VAL A 299 -1.93 -11.51 2.09
C VAL A 299 -1.13 -11.38 3.37
N ASN A 300 -1.08 -12.45 4.17
CA ASN A 300 -0.70 -12.32 5.59
C ASN A 300 0.20 -13.46 6.12
N GLY A 301 0.84 -14.22 5.23
CA GLY A 301 1.74 -15.31 5.63
C GLY A 301 1.04 -16.50 6.29
N GLY A 302 -0.27 -16.67 6.06
CA GLY A 302 -1.06 -17.80 6.56
C GLY A 302 -1.76 -17.54 7.89
N MET A 303 -1.71 -16.31 8.42
CA MET A 303 -2.44 -15.96 9.64
C MET A 303 -3.96 -16.16 9.43
N PRO A 304 -4.66 -16.87 10.32
CA PRO A 304 -6.10 -17.04 10.22
C PRO A 304 -6.83 -15.68 10.26
N SER A 305 -7.76 -15.46 9.34
CA SER A 305 -8.69 -14.34 9.34
C SER A 305 -10.11 -14.84 9.02
N PRO A 306 -11.16 -14.17 9.53
CA PRO A 306 -12.55 -14.42 9.12
C PRO A 306 -12.79 -14.22 7.62
#